data_AF-A0A815UKZ2-F1
#
_entry.id   AF-A0A815UKZ2-F1
#
_cell.length_a   1.000
_cell.length_b   1.000
_cell.length_c   1.000
_cell.angle_alpha   90.00
_cell.angle_beta   90.00
_cell.angle_gamma   90.00
#
_symmetry.space_group_name_H-M   'P 1'
#
loop_
_entity.id
_entity.type
_entity.pdbx_description
1 polymer ?
#
loop_
_entity_poly.entity_id
_entity_poly.type
_entity_poly.pdbx_seq_one_letter_code
_entity_poly.pdbx_strand_id
1 'polypeptide(L)'
;MTDAQAVKFKIYFAKAIRENKTDLNKLYQRSWAIFKHHYSTDEQPMHEWCDLQWCKYLQATANGEKFNHHSQVCIPRACLDMIKPVFDELCTQNSLARVIGGGSQNTNESFHSLLWTIVPKNHYCSSIKLRIGLGLSTIIYNDGYESLNKLLKTIFSSMGHYSAERGKTSQAVATTTSISSSESDNENFHTVNEDNFDDISHNLTVFEQMESDQDEYDDNNDYEPGGDD
;
A
#
# COMPACT_ATOMS: atom_id res chain seq x y z
N MET A 1 5.54 -12.84 15.25
CA MET A 1 4.48 -11.81 15.35
C MET A 1 3.16 -12.55 15.32
N THR A 2 2.24 -12.29 16.25
CA THR A 2 0.88 -12.85 16.18
C THR A 2 0.04 -12.02 15.22
N ASP A 3 -0.94 -12.64 14.55
CA ASP A 3 -1.82 -11.92 13.61
C ASP A 3 -2.56 -10.76 14.29
N ALA A 4 -2.95 -10.93 15.55
CA ALA A 4 -3.59 -9.90 16.36
C ALA A 4 -2.71 -8.65 16.55
N GLN A 5 -1.40 -8.81 16.76
CA GLN A 5 -0.48 -7.68 16.91
C GLN A 5 -0.32 -6.89 15.60
N ALA A 6 -0.22 -7.61 14.48
CA ALA A 6 -0.13 -6.99 13.16
C ALA A 6 -1.40 -6.19 12.83
N VAL A 7 -2.57 -6.73 13.18
CA VAL A 7 -3.86 -6.05 13.02
C VAL A 7 -3.92 -4.78 13.87
N LYS A 8 -3.56 -4.86 15.16
CA LYS A 8 -3.52 -3.68 16.05
C LYS A 8 -2.60 -2.58 15.52
N PHE A 9 -1.40 -2.95 15.08
CA PHE A 9 -0.45 -2.00 14.50
C PHE A 9 -1.04 -1.25 13.29
N LYS A 10 -1.70 -1.99 12.38
CA LYS A 10 -2.39 -1.40 11.22
C LYS A 10 -3.53 -0.47 11.62
N ILE A 11 -4.34 -0.87 12.59
CA ILE A 11 -5.46 -0.06 13.09
C ILE A 11 -4.96 1.26 13.66
N TYR A 12 -3.92 1.23 14.51
CA TYR A 12 -3.36 2.44 15.09
C TYR A 12 -2.73 3.36 14.05
N PHE A 13 -2.05 2.80 13.05
CA PHE A 13 -1.48 3.59 11.96
C PHE A 13 -2.57 4.28 11.13
N ALA A 14 -3.65 3.56 10.80
CA ALA A 14 -4.79 4.13 10.11
C ALA A 14 -5.50 5.21 10.96
N LYS A 15 -5.61 5.01 12.28
CA LYS A 15 -6.13 6.03 13.21
C LYS A 15 -5.26 7.29 13.21
N ALA A 16 -3.93 7.15 13.24
CA ALA A 16 -3.02 8.29 13.15
C ALA A 16 -3.24 9.13 11.89
N ILE A 17 -3.48 8.49 10.73
CA ILE A 17 -3.83 9.20 9.48
C ILE A 17 -5.16 9.95 9.62
N ARG A 18 -6.21 9.29 10.13
CA ARG A 18 -7.54 9.88 10.25
C ARG A 18 -7.59 11.07 11.21
N GLU A 19 -6.78 11.06 12.26
CA GLU A 19 -6.75 12.12 13.28
C GLU A 19 -5.87 13.33 12.90
N ASN A 20 -4.95 13.18 11.95
CA ASN A 20 -3.93 14.19 11.64
C ASN A 20 -4.00 14.64 10.17
N LYS A 21 -5.21 14.93 9.69
CA LYS A 21 -5.47 15.17 8.25
C LYS A 21 -4.88 16.45 7.65
N THR A 22 -4.40 17.35 8.50
CA THR A 22 -3.93 18.68 8.10
C THR A 22 -2.53 18.99 8.60
N ASP A 23 -1.96 18.14 9.45
CA ASP A 23 -0.65 18.35 10.06
C ASP A 23 0.27 17.16 9.80
N LEU A 24 1.18 17.37 8.84
CA LEU A 24 2.13 16.36 8.38
C LEU A 24 3.18 16.01 9.45
N ASN A 25 3.60 17.01 10.22
CA ASN A 25 4.57 16.80 11.29
C ASN A 25 3.94 16.01 12.43
N LYS A 26 2.69 16.32 12.77
CA LYS A 26 1.95 15.57 13.79
C LYS A 26 1.64 14.16 13.32
N LEU A 27 1.27 13.96 12.06
CA LEU A 27 1.13 12.62 11.48
C LEU A 27 2.43 11.82 11.59
N TYR A 28 3.57 12.42 11.22
CA TYR A 28 4.89 11.80 11.36
C TYR A 28 5.18 11.37 12.80
N GLN A 29 5.00 12.29 13.76
CA GLN A 29 5.23 12.01 15.18
C GLN A 29 4.31 10.89 15.69
N ARG A 30 3.03 10.90 15.28
CA ARG A 30 2.03 9.90 15.68
C ARG A 30 2.32 8.53 15.09
N SER A 31 2.67 8.47 13.81
CA SER A 31 3.08 7.24 13.15
C SER A 31 4.28 6.63 13.88
N TRP A 32 5.32 7.41 14.14
CA TRP A 32 6.48 6.92 14.89
C TRP A 32 6.22 6.61 16.35
N ALA A 33 5.28 7.30 17.00
CA ALA A 33 4.87 6.98 18.36
C ALA A 33 4.38 5.53 18.47
N ILE A 34 3.65 5.04 17.47
CA ILE A 34 3.20 3.63 17.42
C ILE A 34 4.40 2.69 17.41
N PHE A 35 5.35 2.89 16.49
CA PHE A 35 6.55 2.04 16.41
C PHE A 35 7.35 2.10 17.71
N LYS A 36 7.60 3.30 18.24
CA LYS A 36 8.35 3.51 19.48
C LYS A 36 7.67 2.90 20.71
N HIS A 37 6.33 2.93 20.75
CA HIS A 37 5.56 2.30 21.82
C HIS A 37 5.81 0.78 21.86
N HIS A 38 5.81 0.12 20.70
CA HIS A 38 6.17 -1.29 20.59
C HIS A 38 7.68 -1.55 20.79
N TYR A 39 8.52 -0.56 20.51
CA TYR A 39 9.97 -0.65 20.68
C TYR A 39 10.44 -0.27 22.10
N SER A 40 9.55 0.15 22.99
CA SER A 40 9.91 0.63 24.32
C SER A 40 10.25 -0.53 25.28
N THR A 41 11.24 -0.35 26.15
CA THR A 41 11.55 -1.28 27.25
C THR A 41 11.63 -0.55 28.58
N ASP A 42 11.73 -1.29 29.69
CA ASP A 42 11.90 -0.69 31.01
C ASP A 42 13.24 0.06 31.13
N GLU A 43 14.29 -0.42 30.46
CA GLU A 43 15.61 0.23 30.42
C GLU A 43 15.66 1.42 29.45
N GLN A 44 14.87 1.36 28.37
CA GLN A 44 14.82 2.37 27.32
C GLN A 44 13.36 2.76 27.01
N PRO A 45 12.72 3.57 27.88
CA PRO A 45 11.35 4.00 27.67
C PRO A 45 11.27 5.01 26.51
N MET A 46 10.49 4.71 25.47
CA MET A 46 10.38 5.51 24.24
C MET A 46 8.99 6.15 24.05
N HIS A 47 8.47 6.79 25.09
CA HIS A 47 7.11 7.35 25.11
C HIS A 47 7.04 8.86 24.84
N GLU A 48 8.09 9.45 24.26
CA GLU A 48 8.22 10.90 24.04
C GLU A 48 7.15 11.52 23.12
N TRP A 49 6.57 10.73 22.20
CA TRP A 49 5.52 11.16 21.27
C TRP A 49 4.16 10.55 21.58
N CYS A 50 4.01 9.97 22.78
CA CYS A 50 2.77 9.39 23.25
C CYS A 50 1.90 10.44 23.96
N ASP A 51 0.59 10.19 24.05
CA ASP A 51 -0.30 10.96 24.93
C ASP A 51 -0.76 10.15 26.13
N LEU A 52 -1.13 10.86 27.20
CA LEU A 52 -1.78 10.30 28.39
C LEU A 52 -3.09 9.56 28.09
N GLN A 53 -3.79 9.90 26.99
CA GLN A 53 -5.09 9.31 26.68
C GLN A 53 -5.02 7.81 26.35
N TRP A 54 -3.87 7.34 25.84
CA TRP A 54 -3.73 5.96 25.38
C TRP A 54 -2.46 5.26 25.86
N CYS A 55 -1.46 6.02 26.33
CA CYS A 55 -0.20 5.43 26.79
C CYS A 55 -0.24 5.09 28.28
N LYS A 56 -0.37 3.78 28.56
CA LYS A 56 -0.37 3.23 29.93
C LYS A 56 0.92 3.57 30.72
N TYR A 57 2.07 3.67 30.05
CA TYR A 57 3.32 4.09 30.69
C TYR A 57 3.25 5.53 31.20
N LEU A 58 2.73 6.46 30.38
CA LEU A 58 2.58 7.85 30.80
C LEU A 58 1.52 8.00 31.89
N GLN A 59 0.43 7.22 31.83
CA GLN A 59 -0.59 7.18 32.88
C GLN A 59 -0.01 6.70 34.22
N ALA A 60 0.72 5.58 34.21
CA ALA A 60 1.39 5.07 35.40
C ALA A 60 2.39 6.10 35.97
N THR A 61 3.20 6.72 35.11
CA THR A 61 4.16 7.74 35.52
C THR A 61 3.45 8.96 36.15
N ALA A 62 2.32 9.40 35.58
CA ALA A 62 1.54 10.50 36.13
C ALA A 62 0.92 10.18 37.50
N ASN A 63 0.58 8.91 37.73
CA ASN A 63 0.03 8.41 39.00
C ASN A 63 1.12 8.05 40.03
N GLY A 64 2.41 8.12 39.66
CA GLY A 64 3.53 7.69 40.52
C GLY A 64 3.68 6.17 40.63
N GLU A 65 3.08 5.41 39.71
CA GLU A 65 3.10 3.96 39.67
C GLU A 65 4.27 3.44 38.81
N LYS A 66 4.72 2.21 39.09
CA LYS A 66 5.71 1.52 38.25
C LYS A 66 5.01 0.84 37.09
N PHE A 67 5.44 1.14 35.88
CA PHE A 67 5.03 0.42 34.68
C PHE A 67 6.04 -0.68 34.35
N ASN A 68 5.56 -1.83 33.90
CA ASN A 68 6.37 -2.95 33.44
C ASN A 68 6.07 -3.19 31.96
N HIS A 69 7.06 -3.03 31.10
CA HIS A 69 6.90 -3.25 29.65
C HIS A 69 6.79 -4.73 29.29
N HIS A 70 7.35 -5.63 30.10
CA HIS A 70 7.33 -7.08 29.84
C HIS A 70 5.96 -7.72 30.09
N SER A 71 5.08 -7.08 30.87
CA SER A 71 3.72 -7.57 31.08
C SER A 71 2.80 -7.33 29.87
N GLN A 72 3.23 -6.53 28.89
CA GLN A 72 2.50 -6.31 27.66
C GLN A 72 2.95 -7.26 26.55
N VAL A 73 1.97 -7.87 25.88
CA VAL A 73 2.18 -8.71 24.70
C VAL A 73 2.67 -7.84 23.55
N CYS A 74 3.99 -7.69 23.42
CA CYS A 74 4.64 -6.84 22.43
C CYS A 74 5.20 -7.63 21.23
N ILE A 75 5.38 -6.95 20.10
CA ILE A 75 6.00 -7.52 18.91
C ILE A 75 7.47 -7.84 19.25
N PRO A 76 7.99 -9.04 18.96
CA PRO A 76 9.37 -9.37 19.28
C PRO A 76 10.36 -8.39 18.65
N ARG A 77 11.41 -8.05 19.39
CA ARG A 77 12.39 -7.03 19.00
C ARG A 77 13.02 -7.29 17.63
N ALA A 78 13.41 -8.53 17.36
CA ALA A 78 13.95 -8.93 16.06
C ALA A 78 12.98 -8.66 14.89
N CYS A 79 11.65 -8.79 15.11
CA CYS A 79 10.66 -8.43 14.10
C CYS A 79 10.59 -6.92 13.90
N LEU A 80 10.63 -6.13 14.97
CA LEU A 80 10.63 -4.66 14.88
C LEU A 80 11.90 -4.14 14.17
N ASP A 81 13.06 -4.70 14.47
CA ASP A 81 14.32 -4.33 13.81
C ASP A 81 14.26 -4.62 12.29
N MET A 82 13.64 -5.75 11.91
CA MET A 82 13.41 -6.11 10.49
C MET A 82 12.40 -5.18 9.81
N ILE A 83 11.35 -4.75 10.52
CA ILE A 83 10.30 -3.87 9.98
C ILE A 83 10.75 -2.41 9.93
N LYS A 84 11.65 -1.99 10.81
CA LYS A 84 12.14 -0.61 10.93
C LYS A 84 12.48 0.06 9.58
N PRO A 85 13.26 -0.53 8.65
CA PRO A 85 13.56 0.10 7.36
C PRO A 85 12.30 0.33 6.51
N VAL A 86 11.36 -0.62 6.51
CA VAL A 86 10.08 -0.47 5.78
C VAL A 86 9.24 0.62 6.43
N PHE A 87 9.23 0.68 7.76
CA PHE A 87 8.49 1.70 8.50
C PHE A 87 9.06 3.10 8.30
N ASP A 88 10.39 3.22 8.18
CA ASP A 88 11.09 4.45 7.86
C ASP A 88 10.69 4.98 6.47
N GLU A 89 10.67 4.11 5.46
CA GLU A 89 10.20 4.44 4.11
C GLU A 89 8.70 4.86 4.09
N LEU A 90 7.87 4.14 4.84
CA LEU A 90 6.45 4.42 4.99
C LEU A 90 6.19 5.78 5.66
N CYS A 91 7.05 6.18 6.60
CA CYS A 91 6.93 7.44 7.33
C CYS A 91 7.73 8.59 6.71
N THR A 92 8.25 8.46 5.50
CA THR A 92 8.88 9.58 4.81
C THR A 92 7.87 10.71 4.55
N GLN A 93 8.36 11.94 4.47
CA GLN A 93 7.51 13.11 4.18
C GLN A 93 6.68 12.91 2.90
N ASN A 94 7.28 12.32 1.86
CA ASN A 94 6.60 12.04 0.59
C ASN A 94 5.49 10.99 0.74
N SER A 95 5.74 9.92 1.49
CA SER A 95 4.74 8.88 1.76
C SER A 95 3.58 9.43 2.59
N LEU A 96 3.88 10.14 3.67
CA LEU A 96 2.87 10.72 4.55
C LEU A 96 2.05 11.83 3.89
N ALA A 97 2.68 12.66 3.05
CA ALA A 97 1.98 13.71 2.29
C ALA A 97 0.91 13.16 1.33
N ARG A 98 1.05 11.91 0.88
CA ARG A 98 0.04 11.25 0.03
C ARG A 98 -1.19 10.79 0.81
N VAL A 99 -1.02 10.45 2.09
CA VAL A 99 -2.10 9.89 2.93
C VAL A 99 -2.70 10.90 3.88
N ILE A 100 -2.07 12.06 4.08
CA ILE A 100 -2.52 13.10 5.01
C ILE A 100 -3.97 13.55 4.75
N GLY A 101 -4.44 13.56 3.51
CA GLY A 101 -5.84 13.90 3.20
C GLY A 101 -6.88 12.89 3.73
N GLY A 102 -6.46 11.82 4.40
CA GLY A 102 -7.34 10.72 4.80
C GLY A 102 -7.77 9.84 3.62
N GLY A 103 -7.13 10.00 2.45
CA GLY A 103 -7.35 9.14 1.30
C GLY A 103 -6.96 7.72 1.66
N SER A 104 -7.95 6.83 1.79
CA SER A 104 -7.66 5.41 1.75
C SER A 104 -7.15 5.09 0.35
N GLN A 105 -6.03 4.38 0.25
CA GLN A 105 -5.73 3.67 -0.98
C GLN A 105 -6.71 2.50 -1.02
N ASN A 106 -7.95 2.73 -1.45
CA ASN A 106 -8.82 1.62 -1.81
C ASN A 106 -8.07 0.83 -2.88
N THR A 107 -7.67 -0.40 -2.55
CA THR A 107 -6.93 -1.32 -3.43
C THR A 107 -7.59 -1.38 -4.81
N ASN A 108 -8.92 -1.39 -4.83
CA ASN A 108 -9.69 -1.42 -6.07
C ASN A 108 -9.64 -0.09 -6.81
N GLU A 109 -9.71 1.05 -6.13
CA GLU A 109 -9.54 2.37 -6.79
C GLU A 109 -8.13 2.56 -7.33
N SER A 110 -7.12 2.08 -6.62
CA SER A 110 -5.72 2.16 -7.05
C SER A 110 -5.49 1.30 -8.29
N PHE A 111 -6.01 0.07 -8.30
CA PHE A 111 -5.97 -0.81 -9.47
C PHE A 111 -6.76 -0.24 -10.64
N HIS A 112 -7.98 0.23 -10.39
CA HIS A 112 -8.82 0.84 -11.42
C HIS A 112 -8.18 2.10 -11.99
N SER A 113 -7.62 2.98 -11.15
CA SER A 113 -6.91 4.18 -11.60
C SER A 113 -5.77 3.84 -12.56
N LEU A 114 -4.98 2.81 -12.24
CA LEU A 114 -3.94 2.30 -13.12
C LEU A 114 -4.51 1.73 -14.44
N LEU A 115 -5.57 0.92 -14.36
CA LEU A 115 -6.24 0.36 -15.53
C LEU A 115 -6.76 1.44 -16.48
N TRP A 116 -7.41 2.46 -15.94
CA TRP A 116 -7.98 3.55 -16.72
C TRP A 116 -6.92 4.53 -17.22
N THR A 117 -5.74 4.57 -16.59
CA THR A 117 -4.57 5.27 -17.14
C THR A 117 -4.07 4.59 -18.42
N ILE A 118 -4.10 3.25 -18.48
CA ILE A 118 -3.66 2.47 -19.65
C ILE A 118 -4.75 2.39 -20.71
N VAL A 119 -6.02 2.23 -20.29
CA VAL A 119 -7.19 2.08 -21.16
C VAL A 119 -8.25 3.09 -20.73
N PRO A 120 -8.21 4.34 -21.21
CA PRO A 120 -9.15 5.38 -20.76
C PRO A 120 -10.61 5.01 -20.99
N LYS A 121 -11.47 5.24 -19.99
CA LYS A 121 -12.91 4.91 -20.02
C LYS A 121 -13.69 5.65 -21.12
N ASN A 122 -13.24 6.85 -21.45
CA ASN A 122 -13.89 7.75 -22.41
C ASN A 122 -13.57 7.41 -23.87
N HIS A 123 -12.71 6.42 -24.13
CA HIS A 123 -12.37 5.99 -25.48
C HIS A 123 -12.86 4.57 -25.74
N TYR A 124 -13.50 4.39 -26.90
CA TYR A 124 -13.82 3.06 -27.39
C TYR A 124 -12.54 2.26 -27.62
N CYS A 125 -12.42 1.10 -26.97
CA CYS A 125 -11.29 0.20 -27.16
C CYS A 125 -11.78 -1.19 -27.60
N SER A 126 -10.98 -1.87 -28.42
CA SER A 126 -11.27 -3.26 -28.78
C SER A 126 -11.05 -4.18 -27.58
N SER A 127 -11.76 -5.31 -27.55
CA SER A 127 -11.60 -6.34 -26.50
C SER A 127 -10.13 -6.76 -26.31
N ILE A 128 -9.35 -6.80 -27.41
CA ILE A 128 -7.92 -7.11 -27.37
C ILE A 128 -7.14 -6.04 -26.59
N LYS A 129 -7.37 -4.74 -26.87
CA LYS A 129 -6.70 -3.65 -26.15
C LYS A 129 -7.05 -3.68 -24.66
N LEU A 130 -8.32 -3.92 -24.32
CA LEU A 130 -8.75 -4.01 -22.93
C LEU A 130 -8.07 -5.17 -22.20
N ARG A 131 -7.99 -6.36 -22.81
CA ARG A 131 -7.31 -7.51 -22.21
C ARG A 131 -5.82 -7.29 -21.99
N ILE A 132 -5.14 -6.63 -22.95
CA ILE A 132 -3.73 -6.28 -22.80
C ILE A 132 -3.57 -5.25 -21.68
N GLY A 133 -4.37 -4.19 -21.67
CA GLY A 133 -4.32 -3.17 -20.62
C GLY A 133 -4.59 -3.72 -19.23
N LEU A 134 -5.56 -4.64 -19.11
CA LEU A 134 -5.83 -5.35 -17.86
C LEU A 134 -4.62 -6.16 -17.39
N GLY A 135 -4.01 -6.96 -18.27
CA GLY A 135 -2.82 -7.73 -17.94
C GLY A 135 -1.62 -6.87 -17.52
N LEU A 136 -1.37 -5.77 -18.24
CA LEU A 136 -0.32 -4.81 -17.89
C LEU A 136 -0.58 -4.15 -16.54
N SER A 137 -1.82 -3.74 -16.28
CA SER A 137 -2.23 -3.14 -15.01
C SER A 137 -2.03 -4.11 -13.86
N THR A 138 -2.39 -5.39 -14.01
CA THR A 138 -2.18 -6.41 -12.98
C THR A 138 -0.71 -6.60 -12.66
N ILE A 139 0.16 -6.63 -13.67
CA ILE A 139 1.62 -6.78 -13.45
C ILE A 139 2.18 -5.57 -12.71
N ILE A 140 1.87 -4.36 -13.17
CA ILE A 140 2.38 -3.13 -12.58
C ILE A 140 1.82 -2.94 -11.15
N TYR A 141 0.56 -3.30 -10.92
CA TYR A 141 -0.08 -3.18 -9.61
C TYR A 141 0.54 -4.10 -8.56
N ASN A 142 0.81 -5.35 -8.92
CA ASN A 142 1.30 -6.35 -7.97
C ASN A 142 2.82 -6.28 -7.75
N ASP A 143 3.59 -6.09 -8.83
CA ASP A 143 5.05 -6.24 -8.79
C ASP A 143 5.81 -4.98 -9.26
N GLY A 144 5.09 -3.90 -9.59
CA GLY A 144 5.69 -2.67 -10.08
C GLY A 144 6.28 -2.76 -11.50
N TYR A 145 7.00 -1.71 -11.88
CA TYR A 145 7.56 -1.57 -13.24
C TYR A 145 8.72 -2.53 -13.54
N GLU A 146 9.37 -3.10 -12.54
CA GLU A 146 10.46 -4.07 -12.74
C GLU A 146 9.96 -5.37 -13.40
N SER A 147 8.81 -5.89 -12.96
CA SER A 147 8.20 -7.06 -13.60
C SER A 147 7.72 -6.76 -15.02
N LEU A 148 7.21 -5.55 -15.27
CA LEU A 148 6.89 -5.11 -16.62
C LEU A 148 8.15 -5.10 -17.51
N ASN A 149 9.27 -4.57 -17.02
CA ASN A 149 10.52 -4.54 -17.76
C ASN A 149 11.03 -5.95 -18.11
N LYS A 150 10.90 -6.92 -17.20
CA LYS A 150 11.25 -8.33 -17.47
C LYS A 150 10.35 -8.95 -18.54
N LEU A 151 9.05 -8.70 -18.47
CA LEU A 151 8.10 -9.17 -19.48
C LEU A 151 8.44 -8.58 -20.86
N LEU A 152 8.62 -7.27 -20.95
CA LEU A 152 8.96 -6.59 -22.19
C LEU A 152 10.26 -7.14 -22.78
N LYS A 153 11.32 -7.28 -21.97
CA LYS A 153 12.58 -7.91 -22.41
C LYS A 153 12.37 -9.30 -22.98
N THR A 154 11.55 -10.13 -22.34
CA THR A 154 11.25 -11.50 -22.81
C THR A 154 10.52 -11.48 -24.15
N ILE A 155 9.47 -10.66 -24.27
CA ILE A 155 8.70 -10.52 -25.51
C ILE A 155 9.60 -10.01 -26.65
N PHE A 156 10.36 -8.93 -26.44
CA PHE A 156 11.22 -8.34 -27.47
C PHE A 156 12.42 -9.23 -27.83
N SER A 157 12.98 -9.96 -26.87
CA SER A 157 14.03 -10.95 -27.15
C SER A 157 13.50 -12.10 -28.02
N SER A 158 12.28 -12.60 -27.73
CA SER A 158 11.64 -13.63 -28.56
C SER A 158 11.33 -13.14 -29.98
N MET A 159 10.93 -11.87 -30.13
CA MET A 159 10.65 -11.27 -31.43
C MET A 159 11.89 -11.12 -32.32
N GLY A 160 13.09 -10.98 -31.72
CA GLY A 160 14.35 -11.04 -32.44
C GLY A 160 14.60 -12.39 -33.12
N HIS A 161 14.22 -13.50 -32.46
CA HIS A 161 14.32 -14.85 -33.03
C HIS A 161 13.33 -15.05 -34.18
N TYR A 162 12.06 -14.68 -34.00
CA TYR A 162 11.05 -14.83 -35.04
C TYR A 162 11.27 -13.90 -36.25
N SER A 163 11.79 -12.68 -36.03
CA SER A 163 12.19 -11.78 -37.12
C SER A 163 13.39 -12.31 -37.89
N ALA A 164 14.36 -12.93 -37.22
CA ALA A 164 15.50 -13.57 -37.87
C ALA A 164 15.10 -14.84 -38.65
N GLU A 165 14.15 -15.63 -38.14
CA GLU A 165 13.61 -16.81 -38.81
C GLU A 165 12.72 -16.45 -40.01
N ARG A 166 11.95 -15.35 -39.91
CA ARG A 166 11.27 -14.72 -41.05
C ARG A 166 12.24 -14.14 -42.07
N GLY A 167 13.34 -13.53 -41.66
CA GLY A 167 14.38 -13.05 -42.59
C GLY A 167 14.98 -14.17 -43.44
N LYS A 168 15.21 -15.34 -42.84
CA LYS A 168 15.71 -16.53 -43.55
C LYS A 168 14.69 -17.12 -44.53
N THR A 169 13.40 -17.10 -44.19
CA THR A 169 12.32 -17.57 -45.08
C THR A 169 11.96 -16.54 -46.16
N SER A 170 12.03 -15.24 -45.87
CA SER A 170 11.85 -14.16 -46.85
C SER A 170 13.00 -14.07 -47.85
N GLN A 171 14.24 -14.42 -47.49
CA GLN A 171 15.35 -14.47 -48.43
C GLN A 171 15.25 -15.66 -49.42
N ALA A 172 14.54 -16.73 -49.04
CA ALA A 172 14.17 -17.82 -49.96
C ALA A 172 13.04 -17.44 -50.92
N VAL A 173 12.18 -16.48 -50.56
CA VAL A 173 11.04 -16.01 -51.37
C VAL A 173 11.37 -14.75 -52.19
N ALA A 174 12.38 -13.97 -51.79
CA ALA A 174 12.80 -12.75 -52.49
C ALA A 174 13.52 -12.99 -53.83
N THR A 175 13.84 -14.24 -54.19
CA THR A 175 14.42 -14.56 -55.50
C THR A 175 13.37 -14.51 -56.64
N THR A 176 12.06 -14.40 -56.36
CA THR A 176 11.03 -14.51 -57.42
C THR A 176 10.17 -13.28 -57.71
N THR A 177 10.16 -12.20 -56.92
CA THR A 177 9.32 -11.04 -57.28
C THR A 177 9.89 -9.70 -56.84
N SER A 178 10.55 -9.03 -57.78
CA SER A 178 10.75 -7.58 -57.80
C SER A 178 9.44 -6.87 -58.17
N ILE A 179 9.05 -5.82 -57.42
CA ILE A 179 8.48 -4.52 -57.85
C ILE A 179 8.15 -3.67 -56.60
N SER A 180 8.20 -2.34 -56.78
CA SER A 180 8.56 -1.22 -55.92
C SER A 180 7.46 -0.49 -55.10
N SER A 181 7.90 0.49 -54.29
CA SER A 181 7.26 1.77 -53.84
C SER A 181 6.38 1.72 -52.56
N SER A 182 6.26 2.69 -51.64
CA SER A 182 6.97 3.92 -51.17
C SER A 182 6.14 4.55 -50.01
N GLU A 183 6.79 5.10 -48.95
CA GLU A 183 6.40 6.24 -48.05
C GLU A 183 5.04 6.22 -47.26
N SER A 184 4.79 6.83 -46.08
CA SER A 184 5.51 7.62 -45.03
C SER A 184 4.53 8.02 -43.88
N ASP A 185 5.04 8.24 -42.64
CA ASP A 185 4.68 9.27 -41.60
C ASP A 185 3.28 9.32 -40.90
N ASN A 186 3.04 9.83 -39.66
CA ASN A 186 3.77 10.28 -38.44
C ASN A 186 2.72 10.61 -37.31
N GLU A 187 3.18 10.83 -36.07
CA GLU A 187 2.55 10.96 -34.73
C GLU A 187 1.62 12.19 -34.45
N ASN A 188 0.78 12.11 -33.37
CA ASN A 188 0.77 13.12 -32.26
C ASN A 188 -0.21 12.88 -31.08
N PHE A 189 0.16 13.43 -29.91
CA PHE A 189 -0.41 13.33 -28.55
C PHE A 189 -0.94 14.70 -28.04
N HIS A 190 -2.04 14.78 -27.25
CA HIS A 190 -2.25 15.85 -26.24
C HIS A 190 -3.44 15.65 -25.25
N THR A 191 -3.11 15.76 -23.94
CA THR A 191 -3.76 16.27 -22.68
C THR A 191 -5.23 16.08 -22.22
N VAL A 192 -5.31 16.02 -20.88
CA VAL A 192 -6.36 15.73 -19.87
C VAL A 192 -7.32 16.92 -19.57
N ASN A 193 -8.50 16.65 -18.98
CA ASN A 193 -9.14 17.51 -17.96
C ASN A 193 -10.09 16.73 -17.01
N GLU A 194 -10.21 17.24 -15.77
CA GLU A 194 -10.82 16.73 -14.53
C GLU A 194 -12.36 16.85 -14.45
N ASP A 195 -12.99 16.05 -13.57
CA ASP A 195 -14.07 16.41 -12.62
C ASP A 195 -15.08 15.25 -12.34
N ASN A 196 -15.21 14.84 -11.06
CA ASN A 196 -16.50 14.68 -10.34
C ASN A 196 -16.35 14.09 -8.92
N PHE A 197 -17.01 14.72 -7.94
CA PHE A 197 -16.70 14.71 -6.50
C PHE A 197 -17.81 14.12 -5.58
N ASP A 198 -18.88 13.53 -6.11
CA ASP A 198 -20.11 13.34 -5.30
C ASP A 198 -20.37 11.95 -4.66
N ASP A 199 -19.44 10.98 -4.76
CA ASP A 199 -19.69 9.58 -4.33
C ASP A 199 -19.23 9.25 -2.88
N ILE A 200 -18.87 10.26 -2.11
CA ILE A 200 -18.20 10.10 -0.79
C ILE A 200 -19.21 9.88 0.36
N SER A 201 -20.45 10.34 0.21
CA SER A 201 -21.42 10.37 1.32
C SER A 201 -21.98 9.00 1.71
N HIS A 202 -21.95 8.01 0.82
CA HIS A 202 -22.61 6.73 1.06
C HIS A 202 -21.71 5.70 1.78
N ASN A 203 -20.39 5.89 1.69
CA ASN A 203 -19.40 5.00 2.31
C ASN A 203 -19.11 5.33 3.78
N LEU A 204 -19.61 6.47 4.28
CA LEU A 204 -19.40 6.93 5.66
C LEU A 204 -20.25 6.13 6.66
N THR A 205 -21.48 5.77 6.28
CA THR A 205 -22.47 5.11 7.15
C THR A 205 -22.15 3.64 7.43
N VAL A 206 -21.42 2.98 6.53
CA VAL A 206 -21.08 1.54 6.64
C VAL A 206 -19.93 1.31 7.63
N PHE A 207 -19.04 2.29 7.82
CA PHE A 207 -17.92 2.19 8.76
C PHE A 207 -18.33 2.46 10.21
N GLU A 208 -19.29 3.35 10.46
CA GLU A 208 -19.81 3.61 11.82
C GLU A 208 -20.51 2.38 12.43
N GLN A 209 -21.08 1.50 11.60
CA GLN A 209 -21.69 0.23 12.03
C GLN A 209 -20.69 -0.86 12.41
N MET A 210 -19.41 -0.73 12.02
CA MET A 210 -18.37 -1.68 12.42
C MET A 210 -17.68 -1.27 13.73
N GLU A 211 -17.78 -0.01 14.14
CA GLU A 211 -17.19 0.49 15.39
C GLU A 211 -18.07 0.15 16.61
N SER A 212 -19.39 -0.05 16.47
CA SER A 212 -20.27 -0.43 17.58
C SER A 212 -20.08 -1.87 18.08
N ASP A 213 -19.62 -2.77 17.20
CA ASP A 213 -19.63 -4.21 17.46
C ASP A 213 -18.31 -4.71 18.09
N GLN A 214 -17.32 -3.83 18.27
CA GLN A 214 -15.99 -4.19 18.83
C GLN A 214 -15.78 -3.77 20.28
N ASP A 215 -16.64 -2.92 20.85
CA ASP A 215 -16.55 -2.47 22.24
C ASP A 215 -17.12 -3.48 23.25
N GLU A 216 -17.75 -4.58 22.79
CA GLU A 216 -18.42 -5.57 23.66
C GLU A 216 -17.49 -6.73 24.11
N TYR A 217 -16.25 -6.82 23.60
CA TYR A 217 -15.36 -7.97 23.86
C TYR A 217 -14.34 -7.78 24.99
N ASP A 218 -14.31 -6.61 25.65
CA ASP A 218 -13.34 -6.31 26.72
C ASP A 218 -13.85 -6.61 28.15
N ASP A 219 -15.08 -7.11 28.33
CA ASP A 219 -15.70 -7.24 29.66
C ASP A 219 -15.67 -8.65 30.30
N ASN A 220 -15.06 -9.67 29.67
CA ASN A 220 -15.13 -11.05 30.19
C ASN A 220 -13.82 -11.83 30.07
N ASN A 221 -12.78 -11.44 30.79
CA ASN A 221 -11.67 -12.35 31.12
C ASN A 221 -11.20 -12.14 32.57
N ASP A 222 -12.08 -12.46 33.52
CA ASP A 222 -11.66 -12.77 34.89
C ASP A 222 -10.98 -14.15 34.90
N TYR A 223 -9.69 -14.11 35.20
CA TYR A 223 -8.79 -15.25 35.36
C TYR A 223 -8.84 -15.74 36.81
N GLU A 224 -9.03 -17.04 37.04
CA GLU A 224 -8.63 -17.70 38.30
C GLU A 224 -7.65 -18.85 38.04
N PRO A 225 -6.46 -18.86 38.67
CA PRO A 225 -5.58 -20.02 38.71
C PRO A 225 -5.81 -20.83 40.01
N GLY A 226 -6.37 -22.04 39.89
CA GLY A 226 -6.13 -23.12 40.87
C GLY A 226 -5.10 -24.07 40.26
N GLY A 227 -4.11 -24.62 40.96
CA GLY A 227 -3.94 -24.92 42.38
C GLY A 227 -3.23 -26.27 42.41
N ASP A 228 -2.09 -26.33 43.10
CA ASP A 228 -1.05 -27.37 43.02
C ASP A 228 -1.53 -28.80 43.35
N ASP A 229 -0.92 -29.80 42.69
CA ASP A 229 -0.82 -31.21 43.14
C ASP A 229 0.57 -31.48 43.75
#